data_AF-A0A6I1ZEX5-F1
#
_entry.id   AF-A0A6I1ZEX5-F1
#
_cell.length_a   1.000
_cell.length_b   1.000
_cell.length_c   1.000
_cell.angle_alpha   90.00
_cell.angle_beta   90.00
_cell.angle_gamma   90.00
#
_symmetry.space_group_name_H-M   'P 1'
#
loop_
_entity.id
_entity.type
_entity.pdbx_description
1 polymer ?
#
loop_
_entity_poly.entity_id
_entity_poly.type
_entity_poly.pdbx_seq_one_letter_code
_entity_poly.pdbx_strand_id
1 'polypeptide(L)'
;MGGPSRPLVLIWAGGDHMDLVVCQEAGIWNYRHPPLWFTEGLAEWWSTGWDTEAEMVIRDALLHDHLLPLQSLSLAGAGFLLYKEGQSFLRYLEEEYGADRIRQVLEEYYHYDTFEEALGAVIGEPYRKVTRGWRFTLKQAAAESLVRQSLPGRNARTLTRLGANVGPAVYRDATGKAHVVYLSTRDGYTNIYRQALDNPKEQVVIRGERSPDMESLHFLQSGLSVSPDGILAFVAKSFEHDVIRLVDLHDLAGGNSWQFEPLGEFAHPDLVIIRSPVWSPDGSRIVFSAQDQGGQTDIYLWTIRMGPSGIGEPKAVRLTNDIYLDREPCFSPDGSAVVFSSDRGRPVL
;
A
#
# COMPACT_ATOMS: atom_id res chain seq x y z
N MET A 1 42.18 -26.50 48.05
CA MET A 1 42.33 -25.49 46.98
C MET A 1 41.19 -25.68 46.02
N GLY A 2 40.40 -24.62 45.81
CA GLY A 2 39.12 -24.67 45.09
C GLY A 2 39.27 -24.97 43.60
N GLY A 3 38.42 -25.87 43.10
CA GLY A 3 38.14 -26.03 41.67
C GLY A 3 37.13 -24.97 41.21
N PRO A 4 37.09 -24.64 39.91
CA PRO A 4 36.40 -23.46 39.40
C PRO A 4 34.89 -23.58 39.63
N SER A 5 34.34 -22.59 40.31
CA SER A 5 32.91 -22.32 40.41
C SER A 5 32.33 -22.23 38.99
N ARG A 6 31.43 -23.16 38.62
CA ARG A 6 30.72 -23.09 37.34
C ARG A 6 29.86 -21.81 37.30
N PRO A 7 29.72 -21.14 36.14
CA PRO A 7 29.01 -19.88 36.07
C PRO A 7 27.51 -20.08 36.34
N LEU A 8 26.96 -19.25 37.22
CA LEU A 8 25.51 -19.07 37.38
C LEU A 8 24.95 -18.43 36.11
N VAL A 9 23.88 -19.00 35.56
CA VAL A 9 23.11 -18.37 34.48
C VAL A 9 21.84 -17.79 35.08
N LEU A 10 21.68 -16.48 34.91
CA LEU A 10 20.47 -15.74 35.24
C LEU A 10 19.59 -15.69 33.99
N ILE A 11 18.36 -16.18 34.10
CA ILE A 11 17.39 -16.13 33.00
C ILE A 11 16.22 -15.27 33.43
N TRP A 12 15.76 -14.42 32.51
CA TRP A 12 14.59 -13.57 32.66
C TRP A 12 13.38 -14.30 32.05
N ALA A 13 12.33 -14.52 32.85
CA ALA A 13 11.08 -15.11 32.38
C ALA A 13 9.94 -14.10 32.60
N GLY A 14 9.20 -13.81 31.53
CA GLY A 14 8.17 -12.77 31.52
C GLY A 14 6.77 -13.24 31.91
N GLY A 15 6.11 -12.42 32.72
CA GLY A 15 4.69 -12.42 33.05
C GLY A 15 4.46 -11.61 34.34
N ASP A 16 3.90 -10.39 34.22
CA ASP A 16 3.51 -9.33 35.21
C ASP A 16 4.36 -9.06 36.48
N HIS A 17 5.25 -9.96 36.90
CA HIS A 17 6.25 -9.79 37.94
C HIS A 17 7.58 -10.37 37.47
N MET A 18 8.66 -9.58 37.62
CA MET A 18 10.00 -9.96 37.17
C MET A 18 10.73 -10.71 38.28
N ASP A 19 10.63 -12.04 38.28
CA ASP A 19 11.33 -12.87 39.26
C ASP A 19 12.70 -13.34 38.75
N LEU A 20 13.67 -13.38 39.67
CA LEU A 20 15.04 -13.82 39.43
C LEU A 20 15.23 -15.23 40.03
N VAL A 21 15.41 -16.25 39.18
CA VAL A 21 15.49 -17.64 39.63
C VAL A 21 16.84 -18.27 39.30
N VAL A 22 17.36 -19.10 40.23
CA VAL A 22 18.58 -19.90 40.06
C VAL A 22 18.20 -21.35 39.79
N CYS A 23 18.52 -21.88 38.62
CA CYS A 23 18.28 -23.28 38.26
C CYS A 23 19.57 -24.10 38.29
N GLN A 24 19.49 -25.32 38.83
CA GLN A 24 20.52 -26.36 38.68
C GLN A 24 20.35 -27.04 37.32
N GLU A 25 21.47 -27.24 36.62
CA GLU A 25 21.57 -27.72 35.23
C GLU A 25 20.83 -29.05 34.99
N ALA A 26 19.54 -28.97 34.66
CA ALA A 26 18.84 -29.99 33.88
C ALA A 26 18.99 -29.56 32.41
N GLY A 27 19.47 -30.46 31.56
CA GLY A 27 19.93 -30.21 30.19
C GLY A 27 19.21 -29.06 29.49
N ILE A 28 20.00 -28.07 29.07
CA ILE A 28 19.54 -26.90 28.34
C ILE A 28 18.80 -27.39 27.09
N TRP A 29 17.46 -27.36 27.12
CA TRP A 29 16.67 -27.30 25.91
C TRP A 29 17.05 -25.97 25.26
N ASN A 30 17.95 -26.04 24.30
CA ASN A 30 18.32 -24.90 23.47
C ASN A 30 17.08 -24.63 22.60
N TYR A 31 16.12 -23.86 23.12
CA TYR A 31 14.96 -23.38 22.38
C TYR A 31 15.47 -22.43 21.28
N ARG A 32 16.04 -22.99 20.22
CA ARG A 32 16.38 -22.25 19.00
C ARG A 32 15.06 -22.08 18.25
N HIS A 33 14.36 -20.98 18.52
CA HIS A 33 13.14 -20.67 17.78
C HIS A 33 13.44 -20.68 16.26
N PRO A 34 12.50 -21.17 15.42
CA PRO A 34 12.65 -21.04 13.99
C PRO A 34 12.90 -19.58 13.59
N PRO A 35 13.64 -19.33 12.50
CA PRO A 35 13.90 -17.97 12.04
C PRO A 35 12.61 -17.18 11.81
N LEU A 36 12.64 -15.87 12.05
CA LEU A 36 11.46 -15.01 11.92
C LEU A 36 10.88 -15.04 10.49
N TRP A 37 11.73 -15.08 9.45
CA TRP A 37 11.27 -15.20 8.07
C TRP A 37 10.44 -16.47 7.84
N PHE A 38 10.77 -17.56 8.56
CA PHE A 38 10.07 -18.83 8.44
C PHE A 38 8.74 -18.78 9.18
N THR A 39 8.71 -18.28 10.42
CA THR A 39 7.47 -18.20 11.20
C THR A 39 6.46 -17.23 10.59
N GLU A 40 6.91 -16.04 10.20
CA GLU A 40 6.05 -15.01 9.60
C GLU A 40 5.61 -15.41 8.18
N GLY A 41 6.54 -15.96 7.39
CA GLY A 41 6.21 -16.49 6.07
C GLY A 41 5.21 -17.63 6.13
N LEU A 42 5.29 -18.50 7.16
CA LEU A 42 4.38 -19.63 7.33
C LEU A 42 2.99 -19.17 7.72
N ALA A 43 2.89 -18.18 8.62
CA ALA A 43 1.63 -17.55 8.98
C ALA A 43 0.96 -16.93 7.75
N GLU A 44 1.73 -16.21 6.92
CA GLU A 44 1.23 -15.61 5.68
C GLU A 44 0.80 -16.70 4.69
N TRP A 45 1.64 -17.71 4.43
CA TRP A 45 1.36 -18.78 3.47
C TRP A 45 0.09 -19.58 3.81
N TRP A 46 -0.09 -19.94 5.08
CA TRP A 46 -1.25 -20.73 5.51
C TRP A 46 -2.52 -19.91 5.74
N SER A 47 -2.42 -18.58 5.83
CA SER A 47 -3.61 -17.72 5.96
C SER A 47 -4.15 -17.27 4.61
N THR A 48 -3.30 -16.74 3.72
CA THR A 48 -3.72 -16.11 2.46
C THR A 48 -3.34 -16.91 1.21
N GLY A 49 -2.40 -17.87 1.29
CA GLY A 49 -1.89 -18.59 0.13
C GLY A 49 -1.02 -17.71 -0.76
N TRP A 50 -0.97 -17.93 -2.07
CA TRP A 50 -0.28 -17.03 -3.01
C TRP A 50 -1.28 -16.07 -3.65
N ASP A 51 -1.12 -14.76 -3.42
CA ASP A 51 -2.00 -13.74 -3.97
C ASP A 51 -1.25 -12.74 -4.88
N THR A 52 -2.03 -11.86 -5.53
CA THR A 52 -1.51 -10.84 -6.45
C THR A 52 -0.58 -9.84 -5.73
N GLU A 53 -0.82 -9.58 -4.44
CA GLU A 53 0.03 -8.70 -3.64
C GLU A 53 1.41 -9.32 -3.41
N ALA A 54 1.47 -10.57 -2.98
CA ALA A 54 2.72 -11.31 -2.81
C ALA A 54 3.49 -11.39 -4.14
N GLU A 55 2.80 -11.66 -5.25
CA GLU A 55 3.41 -11.64 -6.58
C GLU A 55 4.02 -10.28 -6.92
N MET A 56 3.27 -9.20 -6.71
CA MET A 56 3.73 -7.83 -6.98
C MET A 56 4.97 -7.49 -6.15
N VAL A 57 4.92 -7.73 -4.84
CA VAL A 57 6.01 -7.38 -3.90
C VAL A 57 7.28 -8.14 -4.23
N ILE A 58 7.19 -9.46 -4.44
CA ILE A 58 8.36 -10.30 -4.71
C ILE A 58 8.94 -10.04 -6.08
N ARG A 59 8.08 -9.78 -7.07
CA ARG A 59 8.53 -9.38 -8.41
C ARG A 59 9.26 -8.05 -8.35
N ASP A 60 8.72 -7.03 -7.67
CA ASP A 60 9.38 -5.74 -7.53
C ASP A 60 10.74 -5.86 -6.82
N ALA A 61 10.77 -6.60 -5.71
CA ALA A 61 11.99 -6.84 -4.95
C ALA A 61 13.08 -7.54 -5.80
N LEU A 62 12.69 -8.49 -6.64
CA LEU A 62 13.60 -9.19 -7.52
C LEU A 62 14.14 -8.29 -8.64
N LEU A 63 13.31 -7.43 -9.23
CA LEU A 63 13.67 -6.59 -10.37
C LEU A 63 14.56 -5.40 -9.99
N HIS A 64 14.47 -4.93 -8.75
CA HIS A 64 15.22 -3.79 -8.23
C HIS A 64 16.36 -4.18 -7.28
N ASP A 65 16.78 -5.46 -7.30
CA ASP A 65 17.85 -6.00 -6.43
C ASP A 65 17.60 -5.76 -4.92
N HIS A 66 16.33 -5.78 -4.51
CA HIS A 66 15.89 -5.69 -3.13
C HIS A 66 15.57 -7.05 -2.49
N LEU A 67 15.61 -8.14 -3.25
CA LEU A 67 15.43 -9.50 -2.71
C LEU A 67 16.63 -9.90 -1.83
N LEU A 68 16.40 -9.96 -0.52
CA LEU A 68 17.43 -10.17 0.48
C LEU A 68 17.75 -11.66 0.68
N PRO A 69 18.92 -11.99 1.24
CA PRO A 69 19.16 -13.33 1.78
C PRO A 69 18.24 -13.57 2.99
N LEU A 70 17.60 -14.74 3.05
CA LEU A 70 16.67 -15.12 4.15
C LEU A 70 17.30 -14.99 5.55
N GLN A 71 18.61 -15.24 5.68
CA GLN A 71 19.37 -15.10 6.93
C GLN A 71 19.73 -13.66 7.29
N SER A 72 19.55 -12.70 6.38
CA SER A 72 20.12 -11.38 6.58
C SER A 72 19.43 -10.65 7.73
N LEU A 73 20.22 -10.06 8.61
CA LEU A 73 19.69 -9.13 9.63
C LEU A 73 18.92 -7.97 8.98
N SER A 74 19.29 -7.61 7.75
CA SER A 74 18.56 -6.65 6.92
C SER A 74 17.13 -7.08 6.64
N LEU A 75 16.89 -8.37 6.37
CA LEU A 75 15.54 -8.89 6.14
C LEU A 75 14.73 -8.88 7.44
N ALA A 76 15.34 -9.22 8.57
CA ALA A 76 14.68 -9.12 9.88
C ALA A 76 14.21 -7.69 10.21
N GLY A 77 14.91 -6.67 9.69
CA GLY A 77 14.53 -5.26 9.78
C GLY A 77 13.67 -4.74 8.62
N ALA A 78 13.40 -5.54 7.60
CA ALA A 78 12.71 -5.11 6.37
C ALA A 78 11.17 -5.06 6.50
N GLY A 79 10.63 -5.34 7.69
CA GLY A 79 9.20 -5.27 7.98
C GLY A 79 8.40 -6.19 7.06
N PHE A 80 7.52 -5.61 6.25
CA PHE A 80 6.59 -6.34 5.38
C PHE A 80 7.28 -7.29 4.37
N LEU A 81 8.47 -6.94 3.88
CA LEU A 81 9.19 -7.78 2.93
C LEU A 81 9.59 -9.14 3.52
N LEU A 82 9.83 -9.21 4.84
CA LEU A 82 10.13 -10.46 5.55
C LEU A 82 9.02 -11.51 5.39
N TYR A 83 7.77 -11.07 5.54
CA TYR A 83 6.58 -11.92 5.44
C TYR A 83 6.46 -12.48 4.03
N LYS A 84 6.54 -11.60 3.02
CA LYS A 84 6.39 -11.98 1.62
C LYS A 84 7.57 -12.82 1.10
N GLU A 85 8.81 -12.55 1.52
CA GLU A 85 9.97 -13.39 1.16
C GLU A 85 9.88 -14.78 1.79
N GLY A 86 9.46 -14.86 3.05
CA GLY A 86 9.20 -16.13 3.73
C GLY A 86 8.10 -16.93 3.07
N GLN A 87 6.96 -16.29 2.79
CA GLN A 87 5.82 -16.86 2.06
C GLN A 87 6.25 -17.40 0.69
N SER A 88 7.03 -16.62 -0.06
CA SER A 88 7.58 -17.01 -1.37
C SER A 88 8.49 -18.23 -1.29
N PHE A 89 9.35 -18.30 -0.28
CA PHE A 89 10.23 -19.46 -0.10
C PHE A 89 9.45 -20.71 0.30
N LEU A 90 8.47 -20.61 1.20
CA LEU A 90 7.63 -21.73 1.61
C LEU A 90 6.77 -22.26 0.47
N ARG A 91 6.21 -21.37 -0.34
CA ARG A 91 5.54 -21.75 -1.60
C ARG A 91 6.46 -22.59 -2.48
N TYR A 92 7.69 -22.14 -2.71
CA TYR A 92 8.67 -22.89 -3.49
C TYR A 92 9.00 -24.25 -2.88
N LEU A 93 9.14 -24.33 -1.54
CA LEU A 93 9.36 -25.61 -0.88
C LEU A 93 8.20 -26.58 -1.09
N GLU A 94 6.97 -26.10 -0.98
CA GLU A 94 5.78 -26.89 -1.19
C GLU A 94 5.64 -27.35 -2.65
N GLU A 95 5.86 -26.46 -3.62
CA GLU A 95 5.77 -26.76 -5.05
C GLU A 95 6.84 -27.75 -5.52
N GLU A 96 8.08 -27.62 -5.05
CA GLU A 96 9.20 -28.47 -5.50
C GLU A 96 9.38 -29.76 -4.68
N TYR A 97 9.11 -29.71 -3.38
CA TYR A 97 9.43 -30.81 -2.45
C TYR A 97 8.20 -31.40 -1.73
N GLY A 98 7.04 -30.76 -1.85
CA GLY A 98 5.78 -31.18 -1.24
C GLY A 98 5.52 -30.59 0.14
N ALA A 99 4.24 -30.33 0.45
CA ALA A 99 3.77 -29.69 1.68
C ALA A 99 4.22 -30.42 2.97
N ASP A 100 4.32 -31.76 2.92
CA ASP A 100 4.76 -32.59 4.05
C ASP A 100 6.15 -32.21 4.57
N ARG A 101 7.02 -31.66 3.71
CA ARG A 101 8.37 -31.27 4.10
C ARG A 101 8.40 -30.10 5.05
N ILE A 102 7.49 -29.13 4.90
CA ILE A 102 7.40 -27.97 5.81
C ILE A 102 7.03 -28.43 7.22
N ARG A 103 6.05 -29.33 7.32
CA ARG A 103 5.65 -29.98 8.58
C ARG A 103 6.82 -30.77 9.19
N GLN A 104 7.52 -31.55 8.37
CA GLN A 104 8.66 -32.34 8.83
C GLN A 104 9.80 -31.47 9.36
N VAL A 105 10.08 -30.31 8.75
CA VAL A 105 11.05 -29.33 9.30
C VAL A 105 10.61 -28.84 10.68
N LEU A 106 9.33 -28.51 10.86
CA LEU A 106 8.80 -28.10 12.17
C LEU A 106 8.92 -29.20 13.25
N GLU A 107 8.80 -30.46 12.85
CA GLU A 107 8.90 -31.61 13.74
C GLU A 107 10.34 -32.00 14.05
N GLU A 108 11.30 -31.74 13.15
CA GLU A 108 12.66 -32.25 13.29
C GLU A 108 13.70 -31.18 13.61
N TYR A 109 13.40 -29.88 13.49
CA TYR A 109 14.44 -28.84 13.57
C TYR A 109 15.21 -28.80 14.90
N TYR A 110 14.58 -29.21 16.00
CA TYR A 110 15.21 -29.21 17.32
C TYR A 110 16.32 -30.27 17.46
N HIS A 111 16.41 -31.22 16.52
CA HIS A 111 17.49 -32.22 16.48
C HIS A 111 18.80 -31.69 15.89
N TYR A 112 18.79 -30.49 15.31
CA TYR A 112 19.92 -29.92 14.59
C TYR A 112 20.48 -28.69 15.32
N ASP A 113 21.76 -28.39 15.09
CA ASP A 113 22.37 -27.18 15.62
C ASP A 113 21.77 -25.96 14.93
N THR A 114 21.66 -25.94 13.61
CA THR A 114 21.10 -24.81 12.87
C THR A 114 19.83 -25.16 12.13
N PHE A 115 18.96 -24.15 11.93
CA PHE A 115 17.73 -24.32 11.16
C PHE A 115 18.05 -24.66 9.69
N GLU A 116 19.17 -24.16 9.17
CA GLU A 116 19.66 -24.47 7.83
C GLU A 116 20.06 -25.94 7.67
N GLU A 117 20.69 -26.53 8.69
CA GLU A 117 21.00 -27.95 8.71
C GLU A 117 19.74 -28.79 8.80
N ALA A 118 18.78 -28.41 9.65
CA ALA A 118 17.48 -29.05 9.73
C ALA A 118 16.75 -29.04 8.38
N LEU A 119 16.59 -27.85 7.80
CA LEU A 119 15.94 -27.69 6.50
C LEU A 119 16.66 -28.52 5.44
N GLY A 120 17.99 -28.42 5.37
CA GLY A 120 18.77 -29.16 4.38
C GLY A 120 18.68 -30.68 4.54
N ALA A 121 18.64 -31.18 5.78
CA ALA A 121 18.51 -32.60 6.06
C ALA A 121 17.12 -33.14 5.70
N VAL A 122 16.05 -32.42 6.06
CA VAL A 122 14.67 -32.80 5.74
C VAL A 122 14.41 -32.76 4.23
N ILE A 123 14.91 -31.73 3.54
CA ILE A 123 14.80 -31.59 2.09
C ILE A 123 15.68 -32.62 1.35
N GLY A 124 16.79 -33.05 1.96
CA GLY A 124 17.78 -33.92 1.33
C GLY A 124 18.78 -33.17 0.42
N GLU A 125 18.83 -31.84 0.51
CA GLU A 125 19.76 -30.99 -0.24
C GLU A 125 20.39 -29.91 0.66
N PRO A 126 21.66 -29.50 0.42
CA PRO A 126 22.24 -28.41 1.20
C PRO A 126 21.40 -27.13 1.09
N TYR A 127 21.16 -26.45 2.21
CA TYR A 127 20.37 -25.21 2.28
C TYR A 127 20.73 -24.17 1.20
N ARG A 128 22.02 -24.00 0.91
CA ARG A 128 22.51 -23.08 -0.14
C ARG A 128 22.06 -23.46 -1.55
N LYS A 129 21.84 -24.74 -1.82
CA LYS A 129 21.33 -25.24 -3.10
C LYS A 129 19.83 -24.96 -3.20
N VAL A 130 19.08 -25.25 -2.13
CA VAL A 130 17.63 -25.01 -2.04
C VAL A 130 17.31 -23.53 -2.26
N THR A 131 17.96 -22.62 -1.53
CA THR A 131 17.79 -21.17 -1.68
C THR A 131 18.22 -20.63 -3.04
N ARG A 132 19.24 -21.22 -3.66
CA ARG A 132 19.64 -20.86 -5.02
C ARG A 132 18.58 -21.28 -6.04
N GLY A 133 18.01 -22.47 -5.88
CA GLY A 133 16.90 -22.97 -6.69
C GLY A 133 15.69 -22.03 -6.62
N TRP A 134 15.28 -21.66 -5.41
CA TRP A 134 14.21 -20.67 -5.20
C TRP A 134 14.43 -19.36 -5.96
N ARG A 135 15.60 -18.72 -5.77
CA ARG A 135 15.93 -17.47 -6.46
C ARG A 135 15.99 -17.65 -7.98
N PHE A 136 16.38 -18.83 -8.47
CA PHE A 136 16.39 -19.13 -9.88
C PHE A 136 14.97 -19.25 -10.45
N THR A 137 14.08 -19.96 -9.77
CA THR A 137 12.65 -20.09 -10.15
C THR A 137 11.98 -18.71 -10.21
N LEU A 138 12.23 -17.85 -9.21
CA LEU A 138 11.72 -16.46 -9.24
C LEU A 138 12.23 -15.67 -10.45
N LYS A 139 13.52 -15.80 -10.80
CA LYS A 139 14.10 -15.15 -11.99
C LYS A 139 13.50 -15.67 -13.28
N GLN A 140 13.23 -16.96 -13.39
CA GLN A 140 12.62 -17.55 -14.57
C GLN A 140 11.19 -17.01 -14.76
N ALA A 141 10.37 -17.03 -13.70
CA ALA A 141 9.00 -16.51 -13.75
C ALA A 141 8.95 -15.01 -14.08
N ALA A 142 9.86 -14.22 -13.48
CA ALA A 142 9.96 -12.80 -13.78
C ALA A 142 10.42 -12.56 -15.23
N ALA A 143 11.41 -13.31 -15.74
CA ALA A 143 11.91 -13.15 -17.10
C ALA A 143 10.79 -13.35 -18.15
N GLU A 144 9.94 -14.36 -17.99
CA GLU A 144 8.78 -14.58 -18.86
C GLU A 144 7.83 -13.38 -18.88
N SER A 145 7.60 -12.78 -17.72
CA SER A 145 6.74 -11.59 -17.56
C SER A 145 7.35 -10.33 -18.18
N LEU A 146 8.68 -10.19 -18.15
CA LEU A 146 9.41 -9.04 -18.70
C LEU A 146 9.46 -9.02 -20.23
N VAL A 147 9.32 -10.15 -20.90
CA VAL A 147 9.27 -10.18 -22.38
C VAL A 147 8.11 -9.33 -22.92
N ARG A 148 7.03 -9.21 -22.14
CA ARG A 148 5.80 -8.49 -22.54
C ARG A 148 5.66 -7.10 -21.92
N GLN A 149 6.57 -6.69 -21.03
CA GLN A 149 6.42 -5.46 -20.25
C GLN A 149 7.72 -4.66 -20.20
N SER A 150 7.62 -3.35 -20.44
CA SER A 150 8.72 -2.43 -20.15
C SER A 150 8.81 -2.21 -18.65
N LEU A 151 10.01 -2.38 -18.07
CA LEU A 151 10.25 -2.06 -16.67
C LEU A 151 9.99 -0.56 -16.42
N PRO A 152 9.07 -0.21 -15.50
CA PRO A 152 8.98 1.15 -14.99
C PRO A 152 10.35 1.56 -14.46
N GLY A 153 10.83 2.76 -14.79
CA GLY A 153 12.10 3.27 -14.23
C GLY A 153 13.22 3.52 -15.22
N ARG A 154 13.35 2.74 -16.31
CA ARG A 154 14.52 2.88 -17.23
C ARG A 154 14.65 4.28 -17.85
N ASN A 155 13.52 4.94 -18.09
CA ASN A 155 13.44 6.33 -18.57
C ASN A 155 12.65 7.23 -17.61
N ALA A 156 12.53 6.85 -16.34
CA ALA A 156 11.80 7.65 -15.36
C ALA A 156 12.69 8.76 -14.79
N ARG A 157 12.14 9.95 -14.66
CA ARG A 157 12.79 11.07 -13.98
C ARG A 157 12.07 11.32 -12.66
N THR A 158 12.80 11.29 -11.55
CA THR A 158 12.25 11.71 -10.26
C THR A 158 11.91 13.20 -10.33
N LEU A 159 10.65 13.56 -10.05
CA LEU A 159 10.21 14.96 -10.03
C LEU A 159 10.55 15.66 -8.71
N THR A 160 10.41 14.95 -7.59
CA THR A 160 10.69 15.47 -6.25
C THR A 160 11.01 14.33 -5.28
N ARG A 161 11.83 14.60 -4.27
CA ARG A 161 12.12 13.71 -3.13
C ARG A 161 11.79 14.36 -1.78
N LEU A 162 11.23 15.56 -1.82
CA LEU A 162 11.00 16.35 -0.62
C LEU A 162 9.65 15.96 -0.01
N GLY A 163 9.67 15.53 1.25
CA GLY A 163 8.50 15.04 1.97
C GLY A 163 7.92 13.73 1.41
N ALA A 164 6.81 13.27 2.00
CA ALA A 164 5.99 12.23 1.41
C ALA A 164 5.13 12.84 0.29
N ASN A 165 4.97 12.13 -0.83
CA ASN A 165 4.22 12.62 -2.00
C ASN A 165 3.29 11.50 -2.49
N VAL A 166 1.99 11.76 -2.54
CA VAL A 166 0.95 10.74 -2.80
C VAL A 166 -0.20 11.30 -3.66
N GLY A 167 -1.01 10.40 -4.21
CA GLY A 167 -2.18 10.73 -5.03
C GLY A 167 -1.88 11.64 -6.23
N PRO A 168 -0.89 11.33 -7.09
CA PRO A 168 -0.58 12.19 -8.23
C PRO A 168 -1.69 12.15 -9.28
N ALA A 169 -2.05 13.32 -9.82
CA ALA A 169 -2.92 13.45 -10.98
C ALA A 169 -2.26 14.34 -12.04
N VAL A 170 -2.33 13.94 -13.31
CA VAL A 170 -1.71 14.65 -14.43
C VAL A 170 -2.78 15.38 -15.23
N TYR A 171 -2.46 16.60 -15.67
CA TYR A 171 -3.32 17.38 -16.55
C TYR A 171 -2.50 18.25 -17.51
N ARG A 172 -3.16 18.85 -18.50
CA ARG A 172 -2.56 19.83 -19.39
C ARG A 172 -3.14 21.20 -19.12
N ASP A 173 -2.30 22.23 -19.05
CA ASP A 173 -2.79 23.60 -18.94
C ASP A 173 -3.34 24.11 -20.29
N ALA A 174 -3.85 25.35 -20.30
CA ALA A 174 -4.42 25.98 -21.49
C ALA A 174 -3.42 26.12 -22.67
N THR A 175 -2.12 26.00 -22.41
CA THR A 175 -1.06 26.00 -23.43
C THR A 175 -0.72 24.61 -23.94
N GLY A 176 -1.37 23.56 -23.42
CA GLY A 176 -1.12 22.15 -23.71
C GLY A 176 0.05 21.55 -22.92
N LYS A 177 0.67 22.33 -22.03
CA LYS A 177 1.82 21.90 -21.24
C LYS A 177 1.39 20.98 -20.11
N ALA A 178 2.11 19.88 -19.92
CA ALA A 178 1.77 18.87 -18.92
C ALA A 178 2.25 19.26 -17.51
N HIS A 179 1.36 19.10 -16.53
CA HIS A 179 1.59 19.32 -15.11
C HIS A 179 1.14 18.10 -14.31
N VAL A 180 1.72 17.95 -13.13
CA VAL A 180 1.25 17.02 -12.10
C VAL A 180 0.78 17.82 -10.88
N VAL A 181 -0.32 17.38 -10.28
CA VAL A 181 -0.73 17.78 -8.93
C VAL A 181 -0.62 16.58 -8.00
N TYR A 182 -0.24 16.81 -6.75
CA TYR A 182 -0.06 15.74 -5.77
C TYR A 182 -0.18 16.28 -4.34
N LEU A 183 -0.51 15.41 -3.40
CA LEU A 183 -0.52 15.71 -1.97
C LEU A 183 0.90 15.58 -1.40
N SER A 184 1.31 16.51 -0.55
CA SER A 184 2.59 16.40 0.17
C SER A 184 2.56 17.01 1.56
N THR A 185 3.29 16.42 2.48
CA THR A 185 3.44 16.84 3.89
C THR A 185 4.75 17.58 4.19
N ARG A 186 5.43 18.06 3.14
CA ARG A 186 6.80 18.56 3.23
C ARG A 186 7.02 19.79 4.12
N ASP A 187 5.99 20.60 4.36
CA ASP A 187 6.06 21.78 5.25
C ASP A 187 5.45 21.52 6.62
N GLY A 188 5.18 20.25 6.95
CA GLY A 188 4.55 19.82 8.20
C GLY A 188 3.02 19.72 8.14
N TYR A 189 2.39 20.25 7.09
CA TYR A 189 0.95 20.16 6.86
C TYR A 189 0.67 19.43 5.55
N THR A 190 -0.50 18.80 5.43
CA THR A 190 -0.93 18.24 4.14
C THR A 190 -1.36 19.36 3.21
N ASN A 191 -0.64 19.54 2.09
CA ASN A 191 -1.01 20.49 1.04
C ASN A 191 -1.08 19.81 -0.33
N ILE A 192 -1.76 20.46 -1.28
CA ILE A 192 -1.73 20.07 -2.69
C ILE A 192 -0.71 20.95 -3.41
N TYR A 193 0.24 20.31 -4.06
CA TYR A 193 1.27 20.94 -4.87
C TYR A 193 1.00 20.71 -6.35
N ARG A 194 1.51 21.63 -7.18
CA ARG A 194 1.58 21.52 -8.63
C ARG A 194 3.03 21.64 -9.08
N GLN A 195 3.40 20.86 -10.09
CA GLN A 195 4.70 20.96 -10.74
C GLN A 195 4.56 20.67 -12.24
N ALA A 196 5.25 21.44 -13.08
CA ALA A 196 5.28 21.13 -14.51
C ALA A 196 6.21 19.95 -14.79
N LEU A 197 5.86 19.08 -15.73
CA LEU A 197 6.67 17.88 -16.02
C LEU A 197 8.02 18.20 -16.67
N ASP A 198 8.27 19.42 -17.12
CA ASP A 198 9.55 19.86 -17.70
C ASP A 198 10.31 20.84 -16.79
N ASN A 199 9.71 21.32 -15.70
CA ASN A 199 10.27 22.35 -14.83
C ASN A 199 10.28 21.86 -13.37
N PRO A 200 11.44 21.86 -12.69
CA PRO A 200 11.52 21.45 -11.29
C PRO A 200 10.81 22.41 -10.32
N LYS A 201 10.38 23.59 -10.77
CA LYS A 201 9.70 24.57 -9.92
C LYS A 201 8.32 24.06 -9.51
N GLU A 202 8.16 23.83 -8.21
CA GLU A 202 6.90 23.46 -7.57
C GLU A 202 6.15 24.70 -7.09
N GLN A 203 4.83 24.56 -6.95
CA GLN A 203 3.92 25.60 -6.47
C GLN A 203 2.91 24.96 -5.52
N VAL A 204 2.63 25.61 -4.40
CA VAL A 204 1.51 25.22 -3.54
C VAL A 204 0.23 25.70 -4.21
N VAL A 205 -0.73 24.80 -4.41
CA VAL A 205 -2.04 25.10 -4.98
C VAL A 205 -3.07 25.27 -3.87
N ILE A 206 -3.14 24.33 -2.94
CA ILE A 206 -4.09 24.36 -1.82
C ILE A 206 -3.35 24.09 -0.51
N ARG A 207 -3.71 24.85 0.52
CA ARG A 207 -3.16 24.75 1.86
C ARG A 207 -4.15 24.07 2.79
N GLY A 208 -3.96 22.79 3.07
CA GLY A 208 -4.84 22.07 4.00
C GLY A 208 -4.57 22.42 5.46
N GLU A 209 -5.48 22.00 6.33
CA GLU A 209 -5.33 21.96 7.79
C GLU A 209 -5.15 23.34 8.45
N ARG A 210 -5.65 24.40 7.80
CA ARG A 210 -5.52 25.79 8.26
C ARG A 210 -6.85 26.50 8.50
N SER A 211 -7.97 25.87 8.16
CA SER A 211 -9.31 26.44 8.34
C SER A 211 -10.34 25.34 8.67
N PRO A 212 -11.46 25.67 9.35
CA PRO A 212 -12.49 24.69 9.73
C PRO A 212 -13.19 24.03 8.53
N ASP A 213 -13.16 24.68 7.37
CA ASP A 213 -13.75 24.16 6.15
C ASP A 213 -12.77 23.25 5.37
N MET A 214 -11.52 23.14 5.83
CA MET A 214 -10.47 22.31 5.24
C MET A 214 -9.56 21.73 6.34
N GLU A 215 -10.17 20.98 7.25
CA GLU A 215 -9.50 20.43 8.44
C GLU A 215 -8.55 19.27 8.10
N SER A 216 -8.83 18.54 7.02
CA SER A 216 -8.02 17.40 6.56
C SER A 216 -8.18 17.23 5.05
N LEU A 217 -7.10 16.85 4.37
CA LEU A 217 -7.09 16.46 2.95
C LEU A 217 -6.95 14.95 2.75
N HIS A 218 -7.15 14.14 3.80
CA HIS A 218 -7.14 12.68 3.74
C HIS A 218 -5.89 12.09 3.05
N PHE A 219 -4.71 12.53 3.49
CA PHE A 219 -3.40 12.29 2.84
C PHE A 219 -3.19 10.88 2.29
N LEU A 220 -3.57 9.83 3.04
CA LEU A 220 -3.39 8.42 2.63
C LEU A 220 -4.71 7.70 2.29
N GLN A 221 -5.84 8.39 2.39
CA GLN A 221 -7.17 7.77 2.29
C GLN A 221 -7.96 8.21 1.05
N SER A 222 -7.55 9.27 0.37
CA SER A 222 -8.19 9.75 -0.86
C SER A 222 -7.17 10.16 -1.91
N GLY A 223 -7.54 9.93 -3.18
CA GLY A 223 -6.80 10.43 -4.34
C GLY A 223 -7.20 11.86 -4.74
N LEU A 224 -6.46 12.39 -5.72
CA LEU A 224 -6.79 13.58 -6.49
C LEU A 224 -7.22 13.17 -7.90
N SER A 225 -8.09 13.94 -8.53
CA SER A 225 -8.40 13.77 -9.96
C SER A 225 -8.54 15.12 -10.64
N VAL A 226 -8.08 15.22 -11.89
CA VAL A 226 -8.24 16.44 -12.69
C VAL A 226 -9.04 16.12 -13.95
N SER A 227 -10.02 16.96 -14.29
CA SER A 227 -10.80 16.83 -15.52
C SER A 227 -9.95 17.16 -16.77
N PRO A 228 -10.42 16.81 -17.98
CA PRO A 228 -9.78 17.25 -19.22
C PRO A 228 -9.65 18.78 -19.33
N ASP A 229 -10.57 19.51 -18.71
CA ASP A 229 -10.62 20.98 -18.69
C ASP A 229 -9.81 21.60 -17.54
N GLY A 230 -8.97 20.82 -16.85
CA GLY A 230 -8.09 21.34 -15.80
C GLY A 230 -8.76 21.61 -14.45
N ILE A 231 -9.95 21.05 -14.21
CA ILE A 231 -10.65 21.20 -12.92
C ILE A 231 -10.22 20.09 -11.96
N LEU A 232 -9.59 20.47 -10.85
CA LEU A 232 -9.19 19.58 -9.78
C LEU A 232 -10.39 19.21 -8.90
N ALA A 233 -10.61 17.91 -8.69
CA ALA A 233 -11.47 17.36 -7.66
C ALA A 233 -10.62 16.76 -6.54
N PHE A 234 -10.94 17.10 -5.30
CA PHE A 234 -10.31 16.53 -4.10
C PHE A 234 -11.29 16.48 -2.94
N VAL A 235 -11.03 15.61 -1.97
CA VAL A 235 -11.83 15.53 -0.74
C VAL A 235 -11.18 16.38 0.33
N ALA A 236 -12.00 17.14 1.05
CA ALA A 236 -11.62 17.78 2.29
C ALA A 236 -12.65 17.48 3.39
N LYS A 237 -12.17 17.39 4.62
CA LYS A 237 -13.04 17.43 5.79
C LYS A 237 -13.50 18.88 6.02
N SER A 238 -14.80 19.10 6.03
CA SER A 238 -15.44 20.39 6.31
C SER A 238 -16.44 20.20 7.45
N PHE A 239 -16.08 20.67 8.64
CA PHE A 239 -16.84 20.43 9.87
C PHE A 239 -17.10 18.92 10.12
N GLU A 240 -18.36 18.52 10.23
CA GLU A 240 -18.78 17.16 10.58
C GLU A 240 -18.75 16.17 9.40
N HIS A 241 -18.62 16.65 8.16
CA HIS A 241 -18.74 15.82 6.95
C HIS A 241 -17.55 16.01 6.01
N ASP A 242 -17.30 15.00 5.19
CA ASP A 242 -16.40 15.15 4.05
C ASP A 242 -17.14 15.77 2.86
N VAL A 243 -16.43 16.61 2.11
CA VAL A 243 -16.93 17.26 0.89
C VAL A 243 -15.97 17.03 -0.26
N ILE A 244 -16.50 16.96 -1.48
CA ILE A 244 -15.69 17.02 -2.70
C ILE A 244 -15.66 18.47 -3.15
N ARG A 245 -14.47 19.07 -3.26
CA ARG A 245 -14.30 20.44 -3.76
C ARG A 245 -13.76 20.42 -5.18
N LEU A 246 -14.30 21.31 -6.02
CA LEU A 246 -13.83 21.52 -7.39
C LEU A 246 -13.11 22.86 -7.50
N VAL A 247 -11.91 22.86 -8.07
CA VAL A 247 -11.06 24.06 -8.22
C VAL A 247 -10.51 24.13 -9.63
N ASP A 248 -10.60 25.30 -10.26
CA ASP A 248 -9.97 25.56 -11.56
C ASP A 248 -8.45 25.75 -11.39
N LEU A 249 -7.65 24.90 -12.03
CA LEU A 249 -6.18 25.02 -11.99
C LEU A 249 -5.63 26.11 -12.93
N HIS A 250 -6.45 26.64 -13.85
CA HIS A 250 -6.07 27.72 -14.75
C HIS A 250 -6.04 29.07 -14.02
N ASP A 251 -6.99 29.33 -13.12
CA ASP A 251 -7.05 30.56 -12.32
C ASP A 251 -5.86 30.69 -11.36
N LEU A 252 -5.26 29.57 -10.99
CA LEU A 252 -4.15 29.49 -10.04
C LEU A 252 -2.78 29.81 -10.67
N ALA A 253 -2.70 30.05 -11.97
CA ALA A 253 -1.45 30.42 -12.66
C ALA A 253 -0.96 31.86 -12.34
N GLY A 254 -1.82 32.71 -11.74
CA GLY A 254 -1.59 34.15 -11.54
C GLY A 254 -0.83 34.59 -10.28
N GLY A 255 -0.36 33.66 -9.43
CA GLY A 255 0.59 33.98 -8.36
C GLY A 255 0.02 34.32 -6.97
N ASN A 256 -1.31 34.34 -6.80
CA ASN A 256 -1.96 34.46 -5.49
C ASN A 256 -2.66 33.15 -5.11
N SER A 257 -1.87 32.10 -4.87
CA SER A 257 -2.33 30.75 -4.51
C SER A 257 -3.02 30.63 -3.13
N TRP A 258 -3.39 31.74 -2.49
CA TRP A 258 -3.95 31.75 -1.12
C TRP A 258 -5.43 32.12 -1.05
N GLN A 259 -6.00 32.67 -2.12
CA GLN A 259 -7.42 32.96 -2.24
C GLN A 259 -7.96 32.06 -3.35
N PHE A 260 -8.37 30.85 -3.00
CA PHE A 260 -9.10 29.99 -3.92
C PHE A 260 -10.58 30.08 -3.56
N GLU A 261 -11.42 30.34 -4.55
CA GLU A 261 -12.86 30.13 -4.44
C GLU A 261 -13.17 28.83 -5.18
N PRO A 262 -13.78 27.82 -4.52
CA PRO A 262 -14.16 26.60 -5.22
C PRO A 262 -15.17 26.94 -6.32
N LEU A 263 -15.02 26.30 -7.49
CA LEU A 263 -16.05 26.33 -8.56
C LEU A 263 -17.39 25.77 -8.07
N GLY A 264 -17.30 24.89 -7.08
CA GLY A 264 -18.39 24.43 -6.24
C GLY A 264 -17.96 23.18 -5.47
N GLU A 265 -18.92 22.59 -4.78
CA GLU A 265 -18.69 21.43 -3.92
C GLU A 265 -19.84 20.43 -3.97
N PHE A 266 -19.53 19.19 -3.64
CA PHE A 266 -20.50 18.16 -3.32
C PHE A 266 -20.43 17.88 -1.82
N ALA A 267 -21.58 18.02 -1.17
CA ALA A 267 -21.81 17.63 0.21
C ALA A 267 -23.18 16.94 0.30
N HIS A 268 -23.32 15.96 1.19
CA HIS A 268 -24.59 15.29 1.41
C HIS A 268 -24.76 15.00 2.92
N PRO A 269 -25.90 15.35 3.54
CA PRO A 269 -26.09 15.25 4.99
C PRO A 269 -26.03 13.81 5.51
N ASP A 270 -26.40 12.83 4.68
CA ASP A 270 -26.38 11.41 5.06
C ASP A 270 -25.03 10.73 4.80
N LEU A 271 -24.09 11.40 4.13
CA LEU A 271 -22.76 10.84 3.81
C LEU A 271 -21.70 11.47 4.73
N VAL A 272 -21.08 10.63 5.55
CA VAL A 272 -20.13 11.08 6.58
C VAL A 272 -18.68 11.05 6.11
N ILE A 273 -18.31 10.06 5.30
CA ILE A 273 -16.96 9.91 4.76
C ILE A 273 -17.06 9.86 3.23
N ILE A 274 -16.21 10.61 2.54
CA ILE A 274 -16.11 10.61 1.07
C ILE A 274 -14.65 10.35 0.69
N ARG A 275 -14.40 9.52 -0.33
CA ARG A 275 -13.04 9.16 -0.74
C ARG A 275 -12.93 8.95 -2.25
N SER A 276 -11.72 9.16 -2.74
CA SER A 276 -11.27 8.82 -4.10
C SER A 276 -12.19 9.34 -5.21
N PRO A 277 -12.40 10.67 -5.31
CA PRO A 277 -13.14 11.25 -6.41
C PRO A 277 -12.33 11.11 -7.70
N VAL A 278 -12.97 10.58 -8.74
CA VAL A 278 -12.37 10.38 -10.06
C VAL A 278 -13.28 10.97 -11.13
N TRP A 279 -12.73 11.87 -11.95
CA TRP A 279 -13.41 12.44 -13.11
C TRP A 279 -13.62 11.39 -14.21
N SER A 280 -14.75 11.48 -14.90
CA SER A 280 -14.96 10.75 -16.15
C SER A 280 -14.06 11.30 -17.26
N PRO A 281 -13.69 10.48 -18.27
CA PRO A 281 -12.83 10.91 -19.37
C PRO A 281 -13.39 12.09 -20.18
N ASP A 282 -14.71 12.28 -20.16
CA ASP A 282 -15.42 13.39 -20.82
C ASP A 282 -15.62 14.62 -19.93
N GLY A 283 -15.15 14.60 -18.68
CA GLY A 283 -15.26 15.71 -17.74
C GLY A 283 -16.69 16.02 -17.24
N SER A 284 -17.68 15.16 -17.51
CA SER A 284 -19.09 15.43 -17.17
C SER A 284 -19.55 14.84 -15.84
N ARG A 285 -18.80 13.89 -15.27
CA ARG A 285 -19.18 13.12 -14.08
C ARG A 285 -18.00 12.89 -13.17
N ILE A 286 -18.28 12.70 -11.88
CA ILE A 286 -17.31 12.26 -10.88
C ILE A 286 -17.87 10.99 -10.22
N VAL A 287 -17.07 9.95 -10.18
CA VAL A 287 -17.34 8.76 -9.38
C VAL A 287 -16.53 8.83 -8.09
N PHE A 288 -17.11 8.38 -6.98
CA PHE A 288 -16.45 8.37 -5.67
C PHE A 288 -17.04 7.28 -4.78
N SER A 289 -16.30 6.88 -3.76
CA SER A 289 -16.86 6.04 -2.68
C SER A 289 -17.28 6.91 -1.52
N ALA A 290 -18.43 6.62 -0.92
CA ALA A 290 -18.88 7.32 0.29
C ALA A 290 -19.50 6.35 1.30
N GLN A 291 -19.32 6.69 2.58
CA GLN A 291 -19.88 5.98 3.70
C GLN A 291 -21.06 6.74 4.28
N ASP A 292 -22.17 6.05 4.52
CA ASP A 292 -23.33 6.60 5.22
C ASP A 292 -23.20 6.53 6.74
N GLN A 293 -24.17 7.11 7.46
CA GLN A 293 -24.18 7.07 8.93
C GLN A 293 -24.32 5.64 9.52
N GLY A 294 -24.75 4.66 8.73
CA GLY A 294 -24.81 3.25 9.09
C GLY A 294 -23.47 2.51 8.93
N GLY A 295 -22.46 3.17 8.38
CA GLY A 295 -21.13 2.58 8.14
C GLY A 295 -21.02 1.84 6.80
N GLN A 296 -22.08 1.82 5.98
CA GLN A 296 -22.07 1.16 4.68
C GLN A 296 -21.34 2.04 3.66
N THR A 297 -20.42 1.44 2.89
CA THR A 297 -19.57 2.16 1.93
C THR A 297 -19.88 1.73 0.51
N ASP A 298 -20.37 2.66 -0.30
CA ASP A 298 -20.84 2.39 -1.66
C ASP A 298 -20.24 3.35 -2.68
N ILE A 299 -20.43 3.01 -3.95
CA ILE A 299 -20.03 3.84 -5.09
C ILE A 299 -21.16 4.80 -5.46
N TYR A 300 -20.82 6.06 -5.62
CA TYR A 300 -21.72 7.13 -6.04
C TYR A 300 -21.21 7.81 -7.31
N LEU A 301 -22.14 8.28 -8.13
CA LEU A 301 -21.88 8.98 -9.38
C LEU A 301 -22.54 10.36 -9.36
N TRP A 302 -21.72 11.40 -9.23
CA TRP A 302 -22.14 12.79 -9.32
C TRP A 302 -22.07 13.28 -10.76
N THR A 303 -23.20 13.71 -11.32
CA THR A 303 -23.23 14.37 -12.64
C THR A 303 -23.02 15.87 -12.47
N ILE A 304 -21.99 16.40 -13.11
CA ILE A 304 -21.64 17.82 -13.03
C ILE A 304 -22.48 18.59 -14.04
N ARG A 305 -23.13 19.64 -13.56
CA ARG A 305 -23.85 20.60 -14.40
C ARG A 305 -23.26 21.98 -14.15
N MET A 306 -22.30 22.36 -14.98
CA MET A 306 -21.74 23.70 -14.99
C MET A 306 -22.77 24.67 -15.58
N GLY A 307 -23.17 25.66 -14.80
CA GLY A 307 -24.02 26.77 -15.24
C GLY A 307 -23.27 28.11 -15.18
N PRO A 308 -23.90 29.21 -15.64
CA PRO A 308 -23.34 30.56 -15.56
C PRO A 308 -23.02 31.02 -14.13
N SER A 309 -23.67 30.41 -13.13
CA SER A 309 -23.55 30.73 -11.71
C SER A 309 -22.61 29.78 -10.94
N GLY A 310 -21.85 28.93 -11.64
CA GLY A 310 -21.06 27.84 -11.04
C GLY A 310 -21.74 26.47 -11.16
N ILE A 311 -21.35 25.53 -10.31
CA ILE A 311 -21.94 24.18 -10.30
C ILE A 311 -23.38 24.25 -9.77
N GLY A 312 -24.34 23.74 -10.54
CA GLY A 312 -25.72 23.59 -10.08
C GLY A 312 -25.85 22.63 -8.90
N GLU A 313 -27.04 22.51 -8.30
CA GLU A 313 -27.28 21.63 -7.15
C GLU A 313 -26.65 20.23 -7.36
N PRO A 314 -25.70 19.82 -6.50
CA PRO A 314 -25.01 18.55 -6.66
C PRO A 314 -26.00 17.38 -6.55
N LYS A 315 -26.09 16.56 -7.60
CA LYS A 315 -26.93 15.35 -7.62
C LYS A 315 -26.08 14.13 -7.91
N ALA A 316 -25.94 13.26 -6.92
CA ALA A 316 -25.30 11.97 -7.05
C ALA A 316 -26.34 10.83 -7.08
N VAL A 317 -26.03 9.78 -7.83
CA VAL A 317 -26.77 8.52 -7.85
C VAL A 317 -25.90 7.45 -7.19
N ARG A 318 -26.48 6.69 -6.26
CA ARG A 318 -25.84 5.52 -5.65
C ARG A 318 -25.83 4.36 -6.65
N LEU A 319 -24.65 3.85 -7.00
CA LEU A 319 -24.43 2.79 -7.98
C LEU A 319 -24.39 1.40 -7.36
N THR A 320 -23.91 1.28 -6.12
CA THR A 320 -23.91 0.02 -5.35
C THR A 320 -24.71 0.18 -4.07
N ASN A 321 -25.32 -0.90 -3.58
CA ASN A 321 -26.13 -0.90 -2.37
C ASN A 321 -26.20 -2.30 -1.79
N ASP A 322 -25.11 -2.70 -1.14
CA ASP A 322 -24.98 -4.01 -0.52
C ASP A 322 -24.02 -3.99 0.66
N ILE A 323 -23.95 -5.11 1.37
CA ILE A 323 -23.23 -5.21 2.65
C ILE A 323 -21.70 -5.15 2.51
N TYR A 324 -21.18 -5.15 1.28
CA TYR A 324 -19.75 -5.19 1.00
C TYR A 324 -19.16 -3.78 1.03
N LEU A 325 -17.84 -3.72 1.22
CA LEU A 325 -17.08 -2.48 1.21
C LEU A 325 -16.61 -2.17 -0.20
N ASP A 326 -17.31 -1.26 -0.88
CA ASP A 326 -16.95 -0.84 -2.24
C ASP A 326 -16.12 0.46 -2.22
N ARG A 327 -14.92 0.41 -2.80
CA ARG A 327 -13.90 1.46 -2.66
C ARG A 327 -13.13 1.71 -3.95
N GLU A 328 -12.47 2.86 -4.01
CA GLU A 328 -11.50 3.24 -5.05
C GLU A 328 -12.04 3.06 -6.48
N PRO A 329 -13.18 3.70 -6.81
CA PRO A 329 -13.75 3.58 -8.14
C PRO A 329 -12.89 4.30 -9.19
N CYS A 330 -12.90 3.81 -10.42
CA CYS A 330 -12.41 4.53 -11.58
C CYS A 330 -13.24 4.22 -12.84
N PHE A 331 -13.18 5.11 -13.82
CA PHE A 331 -13.84 4.90 -15.10
C PHE A 331 -12.99 4.05 -16.03
N SER A 332 -13.65 3.27 -16.90
CA SER A 332 -13.01 2.74 -18.09
C SER A 332 -12.53 3.89 -19.00
N PRO A 333 -11.49 3.68 -19.85
CA PRO A 333 -10.94 4.76 -20.69
C PRO A 333 -11.96 5.42 -21.64
N ASP A 334 -13.00 4.68 -22.04
CA ASP A 334 -14.12 5.15 -22.86
C ASP A 334 -15.29 5.72 -22.04
N GLY A 335 -15.22 5.68 -20.71
CA GLY A 335 -16.24 6.19 -19.78
C GLY A 335 -17.54 5.37 -19.73
N SER A 336 -17.57 4.19 -20.35
CA SER A 336 -18.77 3.33 -20.43
C SER A 336 -19.01 2.49 -19.19
N ALA A 337 -17.97 2.23 -18.39
CA ALA A 337 -18.03 1.43 -17.18
C ALA A 337 -17.34 2.12 -16.00
N VAL A 338 -17.75 1.71 -14.80
CA VAL A 338 -17.05 2.00 -13.54
C VAL A 338 -16.53 0.67 -13.00
N VAL A 339 -15.25 0.65 -12.64
CA VAL A 339 -14.63 -0.46 -11.90
C VAL A 339 -14.28 0.03 -10.50
N PHE A 340 -14.31 -0.87 -9.52
CA PHE A 340 -14.04 -0.56 -8.12
C PHE A 340 -13.49 -1.80 -7.41
N SER A 341 -12.85 -1.59 -6.27
CA SER A 341 -12.43 -2.66 -5.36
C SER A 341 -13.56 -2.99 -4.40
N SER A 342 -13.78 -4.28 -4.13
CA SER A 342 -14.81 -4.75 -3.21
C SER A 342 -14.27 -5.91 -2.39
N ASP A 343 -14.65 -5.98 -1.13
CA ASP A 343 -14.38 -7.16 -0.28
C ASP A 343 -15.37 -8.32 -0.55
N ARG A 344 -16.22 -8.16 -1.56
CA ARG A 344 -17.00 -9.25 -2.14
C ARG A 344 -16.07 -10.33 -2.68
N GLY A 345 -15.82 -11.35 -1.87
CA GLY A 345 -15.05 -12.53 -2.26
C GLY A 345 -15.64 -13.19 -3.51
N ARG A 346 -14.80 -13.99 -4.20
CA ARG A 346 -15.33 -14.92 -5.22
C ARG A 346 -16.30 -15.89 -4.52
N PRO A 347 -17.39 -16.30 -5.19
CA PRO A 347 -18.16 -17.44 -4.70
C PRO A 347 -17.18 -18.60 -4.52
N VAL A 348 -17.07 -19.11 -3.30
CA VAL A 348 -16.43 -20.40 -3.07
C VAL A 348 -17.36 -21.41 -3.74
N LEU A 349 -16.95 -21.94 -4.89
CA LEU A 349 -17.69 -22.98 -5.62
C LEU A 349 -17.54 -24.33 -4.94
#